data_AF-A0A2V4CWT8-F1
#
_entry.id   AF-A0A2V4CWT8-F1
#
_cell.length_a   1.000
_cell.length_b   1.000
_cell.length_c   1.000
_cell.angle_alpha   90.00
_cell.angle_beta   90.00
_cell.angle_gamma   90.00
#
_symmetry.space_group_name_H-M   'P 1'
#
loop_
_entity.id
_entity.type
_entity.pdbx_description
1 polymer ?
#
loop_
_entity_poly.entity_id
_entity_poly.type
_entity_poly.pdbx_seq_one_letter_code
_entity_poly.pdbx_strand_id
1 'polypeptide(L)'
;MDSPLAKELFALLLATSMFTSGCLSTTTLDYRYEVEDEAKNSNTNGTTDVLFTMTLVDADEAMPMADLLVTIDMDEDGKVPCRSGSASNCTLSQSGADDDLWELDEVISVVETGLDICKANCILRFSVTGPEDAEIVGPTILHIS
;
A
#
# COMPACT_ATOMS: atom_id res chain seq x y z
N MET A 1 28.82 64.78 22.46
CA MET A 1 28.06 65.02 21.21
C MET A 1 27.77 63.67 20.62
N ASP A 2 26.67 63.13 21.14
CA ASP A 2 26.12 61.83 20.83
C ASP A 2 25.54 61.88 19.42
N SER A 3 26.14 61.12 18.51
CA SER A 3 25.61 60.91 17.16
C SER A 3 24.58 59.78 17.22
N PRO A 4 23.27 60.05 17.08
CA PRO A 4 22.22 59.03 17.22
C PRO A 4 22.22 58.01 16.07
N LEU A 5 22.99 58.24 15.00
CA LEU A 5 23.04 57.37 13.82
C LEU A 5 23.67 55.99 14.04
N ALA A 6 24.49 55.81 15.08
CA ALA A 6 25.14 54.53 15.35
C ALA A 6 24.22 53.54 16.11
N LYS A 7 23.13 54.01 16.71
CA LYS A 7 22.15 53.15 17.40
C LYS A 7 21.06 52.59 16.47
N GLU A 8 20.76 53.29 15.38
CA GLU A 8 19.76 52.85 14.40
C GLU A 8 20.28 51.74 13.48
N LEU A 9 21.59 51.66 13.24
CA LEU A 9 22.17 50.67 12.33
C LEU A 9 22.27 49.25 12.92
N PHE A 10 22.19 49.11 14.25
CA PHE A 10 22.24 47.81 14.94
C PHE A 10 20.85 47.25 15.27
N ALA A 11 19.79 48.02 15.07
CA ALA A 11 18.40 47.56 15.19
C ALA A 11 17.87 46.94 13.90
N LEU A 12 18.56 47.11 12.76
CA LEU A 12 18.14 46.63 11.45
C LEU A 12 18.76 45.28 11.02
N LEU A 13 19.22 44.48 11.98
CA LEU A 13 19.69 43.10 11.76
C LEU A 13 18.79 42.06 12.45
N LEU A 14 17.67 42.48 13.04
CA LEU A 14 16.73 41.63 13.77
C LEU A 14 15.35 41.58 13.10
N ALA A 15 15.29 41.37 11.78
CA ALA A 15 13.98 41.28 11.12
C ALA A 15 13.95 40.49 9.79
N THR A 16 14.72 39.41 9.62
CA THR A 16 14.44 38.45 8.54
C THR A 16 14.83 37.03 8.94
N SER A 17 14.30 36.51 10.05
CA SER A 17 14.03 35.08 10.13
C SER A 17 12.81 34.81 9.25
N MET A 18 13.02 34.76 7.94
CA MET A 18 12.02 34.20 7.04
C MET A 18 11.97 32.70 7.37
N PHE A 19 11.11 32.33 8.31
CA PHE A 19 10.52 31.01 8.31
C PHE A 19 9.69 30.93 7.02
N THR A 20 10.34 30.63 5.90
CA THR A 20 9.62 29.94 4.84
C THR A 20 9.35 28.57 5.42
N SER A 21 8.22 28.42 6.12
CA SER A 21 7.52 27.16 6.16
C SER A 21 7.19 26.84 4.70
N GLY A 22 8.19 26.34 3.98
CA GLY A 22 7.91 25.50 2.85
C GLY A 22 7.08 24.38 3.43
N CYS A 23 5.81 24.30 3.04
CA CYS A 23 5.19 23.00 2.93
C CYS A 23 6.16 22.21 2.07
N LEU A 24 7.00 21.39 2.72
CA LEU A 24 7.68 20.31 2.05
C LEU A 24 6.53 19.41 1.62
N SER A 25 6.02 19.63 0.42
CA SER A 25 5.25 18.63 -0.28
C SER A 25 6.22 17.49 -0.50
N THR A 26 6.34 16.62 0.50
CA THR A 26 6.71 15.24 0.27
C THR A 26 5.69 14.77 -0.76
N THR A 27 6.15 14.46 -1.96
CA THR A 27 5.31 13.83 -2.96
C THR A 27 4.88 12.51 -2.34
N THR A 28 3.69 12.48 -1.75
CA THR A 28 3.05 11.26 -1.30
C THR A 28 2.69 10.49 -2.56
N LEU A 29 3.27 9.31 -2.74
CA LEU A 29 2.89 8.40 -3.81
C LEU A 29 1.43 7.97 -3.56
N ASP A 30 0.53 8.12 -4.52
CA ASP A 30 -0.85 7.62 -4.47
C ASP A 30 -0.94 6.36 -5.34
N TYR A 31 -1.47 5.27 -4.78
CA TYR A 31 -1.76 4.03 -5.48
C TYR A 31 -3.21 3.64 -5.26
N ARG A 32 -3.95 3.44 -6.34
CA ARG A 32 -5.34 3.00 -6.30
C ARG A 32 -5.49 1.64 -6.94
N TYR A 33 -6.17 0.74 -6.24
CA TYR A 33 -6.42 -0.60 -6.71
C TYR A 33 -7.89 -0.97 -6.61
N GLU A 34 -8.30 -1.86 -7.50
CA GLU A 34 -9.57 -2.56 -7.47
C GLU A 34 -9.34 -4.03 -7.09
N VAL A 35 -10.39 -4.69 -6.58
CA VAL A 35 -10.34 -6.11 -6.21
C VAL A 35 -11.47 -6.87 -6.87
N GLU A 36 -11.18 -8.10 -7.27
CA GLU A 36 -12.17 -9.01 -7.83
C GLU A 36 -12.09 -10.38 -7.14
N ASP A 37 -13.26 -10.98 -6.90
CA ASP A 37 -13.41 -12.40 -6.54
C ASP A 37 -13.27 -13.22 -7.83
N GLU A 38 -12.03 -13.52 -8.21
CA GLU A 38 -11.72 -14.27 -9.43
C GLU A 38 -12.25 -15.70 -9.31
N ALA A 39 -13.16 -16.02 -10.25
CA ALA A 39 -13.99 -17.22 -10.31
C ALA A 39 -14.88 -17.43 -9.08
N LYS A 40 -16.12 -16.93 -9.12
CA LYS A 40 -17.24 -17.37 -8.27
C LYS A 40 -17.11 -18.88 -7.97
N ASN A 41 -16.92 -19.27 -6.71
CA ASN A 41 -16.63 -20.64 -6.24
C ASN A 41 -15.19 -21.20 -6.42
N SER A 42 -14.15 -20.36 -6.57
CA SER A 42 -12.74 -20.81 -6.61
C SER A 42 -12.21 -21.18 -5.23
N ASN A 43 -12.73 -20.54 -4.19
CA ASN A 43 -12.41 -20.85 -2.80
C ASN A 43 -13.03 -22.18 -2.40
N THR A 44 -12.21 -23.08 -1.87
CA THR A 44 -12.58 -24.43 -1.48
C THR A 44 -12.39 -24.60 0.03
N ASN A 45 -12.25 -25.82 0.54
CA ASN A 45 -11.71 -26.02 1.90
C ASN A 45 -10.24 -26.46 1.78
N GLY A 46 -9.54 -25.81 0.84
CA GLY A 46 -8.19 -26.13 0.40
C GLY A 46 -7.17 -25.23 1.09
N THR A 47 -5.93 -25.25 0.58
CA THR A 47 -4.86 -24.38 1.08
C THR A 47 -4.03 -23.78 -0.06
N THR A 48 -4.63 -23.77 -1.25
CA THR A 48 -4.00 -23.38 -2.52
C THR A 48 -4.94 -22.53 -3.36
N ASP A 49 -5.98 -21.98 -2.74
CA ASP A 49 -7.01 -21.24 -3.44
C ASP A 49 -6.51 -19.82 -3.76
N VAL A 50 -6.94 -19.29 -4.91
CA VAL A 50 -6.78 -17.87 -5.22
C VAL A 50 -7.93 -17.15 -4.54
N LEU A 51 -7.61 -16.39 -3.50
CA LEU A 51 -8.61 -15.76 -2.65
C LEU A 51 -9.33 -14.63 -3.38
N PHE A 52 -8.55 -13.77 -4.04
CA PHE A 52 -9.00 -12.64 -4.84
C PHE A 52 -7.83 -12.12 -5.67
N THR A 53 -8.16 -11.28 -6.64
CA THR A 53 -7.19 -10.51 -7.42
C THR A 53 -7.27 -9.03 -7.09
N MET A 54 -6.15 -8.34 -7.29
CA MET A 54 -6.02 -6.90 -7.20
C MET A 54 -5.48 -6.35 -8.51
N THR A 55 -6.07 -5.28 -9.03
CA THR A 55 -5.58 -4.57 -10.23
C THR A 55 -5.20 -3.16 -9.86
N LEU A 56 -4.00 -2.72 -10.26
CA LEU A 56 -3.60 -1.32 -10.09
C LEU A 56 -4.27 -0.49 -11.16
N VAL A 57 -5.12 0.45 -10.77
CA VAL A 57 -5.95 1.24 -11.69
C VAL A 57 -5.52 2.70 -11.79
N ASP A 58 -4.75 3.20 -10.82
CA ASP A 58 -4.19 4.55 -10.84
C ASP A 58 -2.93 4.61 -9.97
N ALA A 59 -1.85 5.22 -10.47
CA ALA A 59 -0.60 5.42 -9.76
C ALA A 59 0.29 6.42 -10.52
N ASP A 60 1.06 7.22 -9.79
CA ASP A 60 2.06 8.13 -10.38
C ASP A 60 3.29 7.37 -10.94
N GLU A 61 3.62 6.24 -10.32
CA GLU A 61 4.71 5.34 -10.71
C GLU A 61 4.37 3.88 -10.38
N ALA A 62 5.10 2.93 -10.95
CA ALA A 62 4.91 1.51 -10.64
C ALA A 62 5.37 1.19 -9.21
N MET A 63 4.63 0.34 -8.50
CA MET A 63 4.96 -0.03 -7.12
C MET A 63 6.03 -1.14 -7.11
N PRO A 64 7.13 -1.01 -6.37
CA PRO A 64 8.03 -2.14 -6.16
C PRO A 64 7.31 -3.33 -5.50
N MET A 65 7.35 -4.51 -6.13
CA MET A 65 6.71 -5.72 -5.60
C MET A 65 7.25 -6.13 -4.23
N ALA A 66 8.49 -5.75 -3.90
CA ALA A 66 9.09 -5.97 -2.59
C ALA A 66 8.43 -5.16 -1.46
N ASP A 67 7.82 -4.02 -1.81
CA ASP A 67 7.15 -3.12 -0.86
C ASP A 67 5.67 -3.48 -0.69
N LEU A 68 5.07 -4.15 -1.69
CA LEU A 68 3.69 -4.60 -1.63
C LEU A 68 3.50 -5.68 -0.55
N LEU A 69 2.62 -5.38 0.41
CA LEU A 69 2.18 -6.30 1.45
C LEU A 69 0.65 -6.29 1.51
N VAL A 70 0.05 -7.46 1.32
CA VAL A 70 -1.36 -7.69 1.67
C VAL A 70 -1.38 -8.42 3.01
N THR A 71 -2.16 -7.94 3.98
CA THR A 71 -2.34 -8.62 5.26
C THR A 71 -3.80 -8.96 5.44
N ILE A 72 -4.11 -10.26 5.53
CA ILE A 72 -5.46 -10.76 5.78
C ILE A 72 -5.69 -10.81 7.30
N ASP A 73 -6.83 -10.29 7.74
CA ASP A 73 -7.31 -10.35 9.11
C ASP A 73 -8.27 -11.53 9.25
N MET A 74 -7.84 -12.55 10.00
CA MET A 74 -8.59 -13.78 10.28
C MET A 74 -9.36 -13.69 11.61
N ASP A 75 -9.66 -12.47 12.06
CA ASP A 75 -10.35 -12.18 13.31
C ASP A 75 -9.63 -12.81 14.52
N GLU A 76 -10.17 -13.89 15.10
CA GLU A 76 -9.61 -14.55 16.29
C GLU A 76 -8.33 -15.33 15.99
N ASP A 77 -8.12 -15.75 14.73
CA ASP A 77 -6.95 -16.52 14.30
C ASP A 77 -5.73 -15.64 13.95
N GLY A 78 -5.88 -14.32 14.07
CA GLY A 78 -4.81 -13.34 13.91
C GLY A 78 -4.64 -12.83 12.48
N LYS A 79 -3.43 -12.41 12.12
CA LYS A 79 -3.13 -11.76 10.84
C LYS A 79 -2.18 -12.59 9.99
N VAL A 80 -2.50 -12.75 8.71
CA VAL A 80 -1.71 -13.52 7.73
C VAL A 80 -1.12 -12.56 6.70
N PRO A 81 0.21 -12.35 6.70
CA PRO A 81 0.86 -11.55 5.68
C PRO A 81 1.06 -12.35 4.40
N CYS A 82 0.75 -11.74 3.26
CA CYS A 82 0.99 -12.25 1.91
C CYS A 82 2.08 -11.41 1.25
N ARG A 83 3.14 -12.05 0.75
CA ARG A 83 4.24 -11.40 0.02
C ARG A 83 4.66 -12.23 -1.18
N SER A 84 5.15 -11.57 -2.23
CA SER A 84 5.80 -12.25 -3.35
C SER A 84 7.05 -12.99 -2.89
N GLY A 85 7.34 -14.12 -3.54
CA GLY A 85 8.51 -14.96 -3.25
C GLY A 85 8.52 -15.63 -1.87
N SER A 86 7.44 -15.51 -1.08
CA SER A 86 7.34 -16.16 0.24
C SER A 86 6.73 -17.56 0.13
N ALA A 87 7.33 -18.55 0.78
CA ALA A 87 6.72 -19.87 0.98
C ALA A 87 5.87 -19.90 2.27
N SER A 88 5.28 -18.77 2.65
CA SER A 88 4.49 -18.62 3.89
C SER A 88 3.08 -19.17 3.72
N ASN A 89 2.15 -18.85 4.63
CA ASN A 89 0.75 -19.27 4.55
C ASN A 89 -0.06 -18.58 3.44
N CYS A 90 0.49 -17.49 2.87
CA CYS A 90 -0.10 -16.74 1.79
C CYS A 90 0.98 -16.11 0.91
N THR A 91 0.78 -16.09 -0.41
CA THR A 91 1.72 -15.51 -1.37
C THR A 91 1.01 -14.55 -2.32
N LEU A 92 1.80 -13.65 -2.90
CA LEU A 92 1.37 -12.79 -4.00
C LEU A 92 1.94 -13.36 -5.30
N SER A 93 1.09 -13.54 -6.32
CA SER A 93 1.49 -13.97 -7.65
C SER A 93 1.07 -12.91 -8.66
N GLN A 94 2.03 -12.33 -9.37
CA GLN A 94 1.77 -11.31 -10.37
C GLN A 94 1.51 -11.93 -11.74
N SER A 95 0.65 -11.26 -12.51
CA SER A 95 0.48 -11.45 -13.95
C SER A 95 0.74 -10.11 -14.63
N GLY A 96 1.98 -9.92 -15.10
CA GLY A 96 2.50 -8.65 -15.61
C GLY A 96 3.70 -8.82 -16.53
N ALA A 97 4.30 -7.72 -16.94
CA ALA A 97 5.47 -7.67 -17.81
C ALA A 97 6.79 -7.67 -17.04
N ASP A 98 6.85 -7.00 -15.88
CA ASP A 98 8.02 -6.92 -15.00
C ASP A 98 7.68 -7.48 -13.60
N ASP A 99 8.29 -8.62 -13.25
CA ASP A 99 8.00 -9.32 -11.98
C ASP A 99 8.50 -8.56 -10.72
N ASP A 100 9.29 -7.50 -10.90
CA ASP A 100 9.80 -6.66 -9.80
C ASP A 100 8.90 -5.43 -9.52
N LEU A 101 7.96 -5.10 -10.42
CA LEU A 101 7.15 -3.89 -10.38
C LEU A 101 5.69 -4.20 -10.63
N TRP A 102 4.78 -3.76 -9.75
CA TRP A 102 3.35 -3.78 -10.02
C TRP A 102 2.97 -2.52 -10.81
N GLU A 103 2.69 -2.71 -12.11
CA GLU A 103 2.39 -1.62 -13.05
C GLU A 103 0.88 -1.43 -13.25
N LEU A 104 0.50 -0.31 -13.87
CA LEU A 104 -0.90 -0.02 -14.21
C LEU A 104 -1.50 -1.14 -15.08
N ASP A 105 -2.77 -1.46 -14.79
CA ASP A 105 -3.54 -2.54 -15.42
C ASP A 105 -3.03 -3.97 -15.17
N GLU A 106 -1.98 -4.14 -14.36
CA GLU A 106 -1.48 -5.47 -13.99
C GLU A 106 -2.21 -6.06 -12.79
N VAL A 107 -2.24 -7.40 -12.75
CA VAL A 107 -3.02 -8.16 -11.78
C VAL A 107 -2.12 -8.87 -10.78
N ILE A 108 -2.39 -8.69 -9.48
CA ILE A 108 -1.83 -9.47 -8.39
C ILE A 108 -2.89 -10.45 -7.88
N SER A 109 -2.58 -11.73 -7.91
CA SER A 109 -3.36 -12.78 -7.25
C SER A 109 -2.90 -12.95 -5.81
N VAL A 110 -3.83 -12.92 -4.85
CA VAL A 110 -3.59 -13.24 -3.45
C VAL A 110 -3.94 -14.71 -3.24
N VAL A 111 -2.93 -15.54 -2.94
CA VAL A 111 -3.05 -16.99 -3.02
C VAL A 111 -2.71 -17.63 -1.68
N GLU A 112 -3.55 -18.56 -1.24
CA GLU A 112 -3.24 -19.40 -0.09
C GLU A 112 -2.06 -20.32 -0.39
N THR A 113 -1.20 -20.52 0.60
CA THR A 113 -0.09 -21.47 0.49
C THR A 113 0.10 -22.22 1.80
N GLY A 114 -0.69 -23.26 2.03
CA GLY A 114 -0.55 -24.16 3.18
C GLY A 114 -1.42 -23.82 4.40
N LEU A 115 -2.21 -22.73 4.33
CA LEU A 115 -3.26 -22.40 5.30
C LEU A 115 -4.59 -22.19 4.56
N ASP A 116 -5.66 -22.79 5.09
CA ASP A 116 -7.05 -22.59 4.64
C ASP A 116 -7.55 -21.27 5.28
N ILE A 117 -7.42 -20.18 4.54
CA ILE A 117 -7.76 -18.80 4.94
C ILE A 117 -9.24 -18.55 4.67
N CYS A 118 -9.70 -18.83 3.46
CA CYS A 118 -11.10 -18.65 3.08
C CYS A 118 -11.68 -19.96 2.59
N LYS A 119 -12.58 -20.52 3.40
CA LYS A 119 -13.42 -21.64 3.00
C LYS A 119 -14.37 -21.23 1.86
N ALA A 120 -15.16 -22.19 1.38
CA ALA A 120 -16.08 -22.02 0.25
C ALA A 120 -16.91 -20.71 0.20
N ASN A 121 -17.32 -20.13 1.33
CA ASN A 121 -17.97 -18.82 1.39
C ASN A 121 -17.46 -18.10 2.65
N CYS A 122 -16.84 -16.92 2.49
CA CYS A 122 -16.29 -16.16 3.61
C CYS A 122 -16.34 -14.65 3.37
N ILE A 123 -16.06 -13.86 4.42
CA ILE A 123 -15.82 -12.42 4.30
C ILE A 123 -14.34 -12.20 4.58
N LEU A 124 -13.60 -11.74 3.57
CA LEU A 124 -12.21 -11.37 3.74
C LEU A 124 -12.11 -9.92 4.19
N ARG A 125 -11.38 -9.70 5.28
CA ARG A 125 -10.93 -8.38 5.72
C ARG A 125 -9.42 -8.33 5.52
N PHE A 126 -8.91 -7.28 4.90
CA PHE A 126 -7.48 -7.18 4.64
C PHE A 126 -7.03 -5.72 4.59
N SER A 127 -5.71 -5.52 4.64
CA SER A 127 -5.07 -4.24 4.40
C SER A 127 -3.98 -4.40 3.35
N VAL A 128 -3.79 -3.37 2.54
CA VAL A 128 -2.69 -3.28 1.57
C VAL A 128 -1.74 -2.18 2.03
N THR A 129 -0.45 -2.48 2.06
CA THR A 129 0.63 -1.54 2.35
C THR A 129 1.61 -1.55 1.18
N GLY A 130 2.18 -0.39 0.88
CA GLY A 130 3.20 -0.21 -0.14
C GLY A 130 4.43 0.52 0.42
N PRO A 131 5.14 1.29 -0.40
CA PRO A 131 6.31 2.07 0.01
C PRO A 131 6.04 3.01 1.19
N GLU A 132 7.11 3.41 1.89
CA GLU A 132 7.03 4.37 2.99
C GLU A 132 6.37 5.68 2.52
N ASP A 133 5.50 6.24 3.36
CA ASP A 133 4.74 7.47 3.09
C ASP A 133 3.81 7.44 1.87
N ALA A 134 3.57 6.26 1.26
CA ALA A 134 2.59 6.11 0.19
C ALA A 134 1.14 6.06 0.73
N GLU A 135 0.23 6.72 0.03
CA GLU A 135 -1.21 6.55 0.20
C GLU A 135 -1.68 5.39 -0.68
N ILE A 136 -2.35 4.41 -0.07
CA ILE A 136 -2.85 3.22 -0.76
C ILE A 136 -4.38 3.18 -0.61
N VAL A 137 -5.10 3.28 -1.72
CA VAL A 137 -6.56 3.42 -1.74
C VAL A 137 -7.21 2.26 -2.48
N GLY A 138 -8.12 1.55 -1.82
CA GLY A 138 -8.91 0.50 -2.46
C GLY A 138 -9.80 -0.21 -1.45
N PRO A 139 -10.63 -1.18 -1.91
CA PRO A 139 -11.48 -1.95 -1.02
C PRO A 139 -10.67 -2.82 -0.06
N THR A 140 -11.10 -2.90 1.19
CA THR A 140 -10.43 -3.68 2.26
C THR A 140 -11.31 -4.80 2.82
N ILE A 141 -12.51 -4.96 2.26
CA ILE A 141 -13.47 -5.99 2.62
C ILE A 141 -14.03 -6.58 1.34
N LEU A 142 -14.02 -7.90 1.22
CA LEU A 142 -14.57 -8.62 0.07
C LEU A 142 -15.47 -9.76 0.55
N HIS A 143 -16.63 -9.88 -0.07
CA HIS A 143 -17.55 -11.00 0.14
C HIS A 143 -17.29 -12.06 -0.92
N ILE A 144 -16.77 -13.20 -0.49
CA ILE A 144 -16.48 -14.34 -1.36
C ILE A 144 -17.70 -15.25 -1.43
N SER A 145 -18.10 -15.63 -2.64
CA SER A 145 -19.31 -16.45 -2.89
C SER A 145 -19.10 -17.70 -3.73
#